data_AF-A0A4Q7P322-F1
#
_entry.id   AF-A0A4Q7P322-F1
#
_cell.length_a   1.000
_cell.length_b   1.000
_cell.length_c   1.000
_cell.angle_alpha   90.00
_cell.angle_beta   90.00
_cell.angle_gamma   90.00
#
_symmetry.space_group_name_H-M   'P 1'
#
loop_
_entity.id
_entity.type
_entity.pdbx_description
1 polymer ?
#
loop_
_entity_poly.entity_id
_entity_poly.type
_entity_poly.pdbx_seq_one_letter_code
_entity_poly.pdbx_strand_id
1 'polypeptide(L)'
;MARRCALTTVDNPFNPFEQFTSWFLFDEEKGYHSSAYLGRIARTSDQLSDEENNQEIERAIDEIIKYDFTNIYRKVTQQVATA
;
A
#
# COMPACT_ATOMS: atom_id res chain seq x y z
N MET A 1 14.26 12.98 -2.77
CA MET A 1 13.31 12.57 -1.72
C MET A 1 12.54 11.38 -2.26
N ALA A 2 12.83 10.18 -1.78
CA ALA A 2 12.07 8.99 -2.18
C ALA A 2 10.69 9.04 -1.50
N ARG A 3 9.62 8.75 -2.25
CA ARG A 3 8.25 8.72 -1.74
C ARG A 3 7.82 7.26 -1.62
N ARG A 4 7.39 6.83 -0.43
CA ARG A 4 6.78 5.51 -0.24
C ARG A 4 5.28 5.65 -0.18
N CYS A 5 4.58 4.70 -0.80
CA CYS A 5 3.13 4.62 -0.85
C CYS A 5 2.67 3.29 -0.26
N ALA A 6 1.55 3.30 0.47
CA ALA A 6 0.93 2.08 0.99
C ALA A 6 -0.59 2.13 0.80
N LEU A 7 -1.16 0.95 0.55
CA LEU A 7 -2.60 0.73 0.56
C LEU A 7 -3.04 0.55 2.01
N THR A 8 -4.11 1.23 2.42
CA THR A 8 -4.80 0.97 3.69
C THR A 8 -6.30 1.05 3.47
N THR A 9 -7.09 0.71 4.48
CA THR A 9 -8.54 0.95 4.45
C THR A 9 -8.91 2.20 5.23
N VAL A 10 -10.11 2.72 4.99
CA VAL A 10 -10.61 3.94 5.64
C VAL A 10 -10.84 3.77 7.13
N ASP A 11 -11.15 2.56 7.58
CA ASP A 11 -11.46 2.18 8.96
C ASP A 11 -10.25 1.66 9.76
N ASN A 12 -9.13 1.39 9.10
CA ASN A 12 -7.92 0.93 9.78
C ASN A 12 -7.25 2.10 10.52
N PRO A 13 -7.16 2.06 11.88
CA PRO A 13 -6.65 3.16 12.67
C PRO A 13 -5.11 3.20 12.73
N PHE A 14 -4.43 2.17 12.22
CA PHE A 14 -2.99 2.01 12.35
C PHE A 14 -2.24 2.58 11.14
N ASN A 15 -1.06 3.14 11.38
CA ASN A 15 -0.18 3.58 10.33
C ASN A 15 0.52 2.36 9.68
N PRO A 16 0.37 2.09 8.36
CA PRO A 16 0.97 0.92 7.72
C PRO A 16 2.50 0.96 7.65
N PHE A 17 3.12 2.13 7.82
CA PHE A 17 4.58 2.27 7.82
C PHE A 17 5.21 2.07 9.20
N GLU A 18 4.56 2.56 10.26
CA GLU A 18 5.12 2.55 11.62
C GLU A 18 4.53 1.44 12.50
N GLN A 19 3.29 1.03 12.23
CA GLN A 19 2.52 0.07 13.02
C GLN A 19 2.07 -1.12 12.16
N PHE A 20 2.94 -1.57 11.25
CA PHE A 20 2.61 -2.59 10.24
C PHE A 20 1.93 -3.84 10.82
N THR A 21 2.43 -4.39 11.94
CA THR A 21 1.82 -5.58 12.55
C THR A 21 0.37 -5.35 13.00
N SER A 22 0.08 -4.21 13.63
CA SER A 22 -1.29 -3.89 14.07
C SER A 22 -2.20 -3.59 12.87
N TRP A 23 -1.66 -2.87 11.88
CA TRP A 23 -2.32 -2.60 10.62
C TRP A 23 -2.70 -3.89 9.89
N PHE A 24 -1.76 -4.82 9.75
CA PHE A 24 -1.93 -6.10 9.04
C PHE A 24 -2.92 -7.01 9.75
N LEU A 25 -2.84 -7.13 11.09
CA LEU A 25 -3.79 -7.93 11.85
C LEU A 25 -5.23 -7.41 11.73
N PHE A 26 -5.43 -6.08 11.79
CA PHE A 26 -6.75 -5.49 11.57
C PHE A 26 -7.28 -5.80 10.16
N ASP A 27 -6.42 -5.66 9.15
CA ASP A 27 -6.76 -5.89 7.75
C ASP A 27 -7.17 -7.36 7.48
N GLU A 28 -6.43 -8.32 8.08
CA GLU A 28 -6.73 -9.76 8.01
C GLU A 28 -8.00 -10.13 8.80
N GLU A 29 -8.19 -9.58 10.01
CA GLU A 29 -9.38 -9.84 10.83
C GLU A 29 -10.66 -9.35 10.15
N LYS A 30 -10.59 -8.23 9.43
CA LYS A 30 -11.69 -7.69 8.62
C LYS A 30 -11.89 -8.42 7.29
N GLY A 31 -10.93 -9.24 6.88
CA GLY A 31 -10.94 -9.97 5.61
C GLY A 31 -10.68 -9.10 4.38
N TYR A 32 -10.05 -7.93 4.54
CA TYR A 32 -9.71 -7.05 3.41
C TYR A 32 -8.55 -7.59 2.58
N HIS A 33 -7.58 -8.25 3.23
CA HIS A 33 -6.40 -8.84 2.60
C HIS A 33 -5.67 -7.88 1.65
N SER A 34 -5.56 -6.61 2.04
CA SER A 34 -5.04 -5.49 1.26
C SER A 34 -3.63 -5.76 0.73
N SER A 35 -2.74 -6.35 1.55
CA SER A 35 -1.38 -6.71 1.10
C SER A 35 -1.38 -7.77 0.00
N ALA A 36 -2.19 -8.82 0.16
CA ALA A 36 -2.30 -9.87 -0.85
C ALA A 36 -2.98 -9.36 -2.13
N TYR A 37 -3.96 -8.47 -1.99
CA TYR A 37 -4.62 -7.85 -3.14
C TYR A 37 -3.66 -6.95 -3.92
N LEU A 38 -2.92 -6.09 -3.23
CA LEU A 38 -1.88 -5.26 -3.83
C LEU A 38 -0.82 -6.11 -4.54
N GLY A 39 -0.36 -7.19 -3.91
CA GLY A 39 0.64 -8.10 -4.49
C GLY A 39 0.19 -8.80 -5.79
N ARG A 40 -1.12 -8.91 -6.04
CA ARG A 40 -1.63 -9.45 -7.32
C ARG A 40 -1.58 -8.44 -8.47
N ILE A 41 -1.56 -7.14 -8.17
CA ILE A 41 -1.64 -6.05 -9.15
C ILE A 41 -0.27 -5.40 -9.37
N ALA A 42 0.53 -5.30 -8.31
CA ALA A 42 1.88 -4.77 -8.36
C ALA A 42 2.79 -5.68 -9.18
N ARG A 43 3.56 -5.10 -10.10
CA ARG A 43 4.48 -5.84 -10.99
C ARG A 43 5.93 -5.59 -10.58
N THR A 44 6.22 -5.88 -9.31
CA THR A 44 7.58 -5.74 -8.75
C THR A 44 8.49 -6.88 -9.19
N SER A 45 9.80 -6.63 -9.23
CA SER A 45 10.80 -7.63 -9.58
C SER A 45 12.14 -7.29 -8.95
N ASP A 46 12.94 -8.31 -8.63
CA ASP A 46 14.32 -8.16 -8.15
C ASP A 46 15.25 -7.56 -9.22
N GLN A 47 14.80 -7.50 -10.48
CA GLN A 47 15.52 -6.86 -11.58
C GLN A 47 15.26 -5.35 -11.69
N LEU A 48 14.24 -4.84 -10.99
CA LEU A 48 13.91 -3.42 -10.95
C LEU A 48 14.65 -2.74 -9.80
N SER A 49 14.99 -1.47 -9.97
CA SER A 49 15.48 -0.64 -8.87
C SER A 49 14.39 -0.44 -7.80
N ASP A 50 14.79 -0.07 -6.59
CA ASP A 50 13.84 0.24 -5.50
C ASP A 50 12.85 1.34 -5.90
N GLU A 51 13.31 2.33 -6.66
CA GLU A 51 12.48 3.43 -7.15
C GLU A 51 11.44 2.94 -8.17
N GLU A 52 11.84 2.10 -9.13
CA GLU A 52 10.91 1.49 -10.09
C GLU A 52 9.88 0.57 -9.41
N ASN A 53 10.32 -0.22 -8.43
CA ASN A 53 9.41 -1.04 -7.61
C ASN A 53 8.42 -0.16 -6.83
N ASN A 54 8.86 0.95 -6.25
CA ASN A 54 7.98 1.90 -5.56
C ASN A 54 6.96 2.54 -6.52
N GLN A 55 7.37 2.87 -7.74
CA GLN A 55 6.48 3.40 -8.78
C GLN A 55 5.43 2.37 -9.21
N GLU A 56 5.81 1.10 -9.39
CA GLU A 56 4.86 0.03 -9.70
C GLU A 56 3.89 -0.25 -8.55
N ILE A 57 4.34 -0.15 -7.29
CA ILE A 57 3.48 -0.23 -6.11
C ILE A 57 2.48 0.93 -6.10
N GLU A 58 2.93 2.17 -6.31
CA GLU A 58 2.03 3.34 -6.34
C GLU A 58 1.01 3.23 -7.48
N ARG A 59 1.44 2.82 -8.68
CA ARG A 59 0.55 2.56 -9.82
C ARG A 59 -0.52 1.53 -9.48
N ALA A 60 -0.15 0.44 -8.81
CA ALA A 60 -1.08 -0.61 -8.39
C ALA A 60 -2.08 -0.13 -7.33
N ILE A 61 -1.63 0.69 -6.37
CA ILE A 61 -2.51 1.32 -5.37
C ILE A 61 -3.53 2.24 -6.06
N ASP A 62 -3.08 3.06 -7.00
CA ASP A 62 -3.95 3.98 -7.74
C ASP A 62 -4.98 3.23 -8.59
N GLU A 63 -4.61 2.09 -9.17
CA GLU A 63 -5.53 1.21 -9.89
C GLU A 63 -6.61 0.62 -8.96
N ILE A 64 -6.21 0.13 -7.78
CA ILE A 64 -7.14 -0.39 -6.76
C ILE A 64 -8.16 0.69 -6.37
N ILE A 65 -7.69 1.90 -6.05
CA ILE A 65 -8.57 2.99 -5.62
C ILE A 65 -9.45 3.48 -6.77
N LYS A 66 -8.93 3.56 -7.99
CA LYS A 66 -9.69 3.97 -9.18
C LYS A 66 -10.91 3.07 -9.41
N TYR A 67 -10.81 1.78 -9.11
CA TYR A 67 -11.89 0.81 -9.30
C TYR A 67 -12.60 0.44 -7.98
N ASP A 68 -12.33 1.15 -6.88
CA ASP A 68 -13.03 0.96 -5.61
C ASP A 68 -14.29 1.84 -5.53
N PHE A 69 -15.41 1.32 -6.02
CA PHE A 69 -16.71 1.98 -5.94
C PHE A 69 -17.31 1.98 -4.52
N THR A 70 -16.73 1.21 -3.60
CA THR A 70 -17.20 1.07 -2.21
C THR A 70 -16.48 2.00 -1.23
N ASN A 71 -15.43 2.70 -1.69
CA ASN A 71 -14.64 3.66 -0.91
C ASN A 71 -14.07 3.05 0.39
N ILE A 72 -13.61 1.82 0.29
CA ILE A 72 -12.96 1.05 1.35
C ILE A 72 -11.49 1.43 1.44
N TYR A 73 -10.82 1.61 0.30
CA TYR A 73 -9.37 1.75 0.20
C TYR A 73 -8.92 3.21 0.16
N ARG A 74 -7.75 3.46 0.74
CA ARG A 74 -7.09 4.76 0.80
C ARG A 74 -5.59 4.62 0.57
N LYS A 75 -5.02 5.52 -0.23
CA LYS A 75 -3.57 5.67 -0.40
C LYS A 75 -2.99 6.53 0.71
N VAL A 76 -1.95 6.05 1.37
CA VAL A 76 -1.13 6.86 2.28
C VAL A 76 0.27 6.98 1.74
N THR A 77 0.89 8.15 1.92
CA THR A 77 2.22 8.43 1.37
C THR A 77 3.14 9.00 2.45
N GLN A 78 4.37 8.50 2.52
CA GLN A 78 5.40 8.95 3.45
C GLN A 78 6.61 9.43 2.67
N GLN A 79 7.10 10.63 2.99
CA GLN A 79 8.38 11.10 2.46
C GLN A 79 9.51 10.44 3.26
N VAL A 80 10.44 9.80 2.57
CA VAL A 80 11.66 9.30 3.18
C VAL A 80 12.71 10.40 3.08
N ALA A 81 13.03 11.01 4.22
CA ALA A 81 14.17 11.90 4.31
C ALA A 81 15.44 11.08 4.10
N THR A 82 16.14 11.32 3.00
CA THR A 82 17.53 10.88 2.83
C THR A 82 18.39 11.69 3.79
N ALA A 83 18.95 11.02 4.80
CA ALA A 83 19.93 11.60 5.73
C ALA A 83 21.26 11.90 5.02
#